data_AF-A0A914PQM4-F1
#
_entry.id   AF-A0A914PQM4-F1
#
_cell.length_a   1.000
_cell.length_b   1.000
_cell.length_c   1.000
_cell.angle_alpha   90.00
_cell.angle_beta   90.00
_cell.angle_gamma   90.00
#
_symmetry.space_group_name_H-M   'P 1'
#
loop_
_entity.id
_entity.type
_entity.pdbx_description
1 polymer ?
#
loop_
_entity_poly.entity_id
_entity_poly.type
_entity_poly.pdbx_seq_one_letter_code
_entity_poly.pdbx_strand_id
1 'polypeptide(L)'
;MAFFLKHGIAQFISIYQKVKSRKDGIFRWGDDTEYTIVKFDHESKKVRVCLRNDEILKQLEAEAQINEEIGKQNEVLWAPEVGGYMIEGTPGQPYGALLASFNNVETNLIKRRQTVQKLLKENEAILSMSFPALGTPDFSFPSTFVDPKNSFGKSIFFPDEVLYRGNPRYLTLFKSILARRGEKAEINIPIFKDEKTSNPFIVSF
;
A
#
# COMPACT_ATOMS: atom_id res chain seq x y z
N MET A 1 17.28 4.55 21.34
CA MET A 1 17.11 3.12 20.96
C MET A 1 16.93 2.21 22.18
N ALA A 2 17.78 2.30 23.22
CA ALA A 2 17.69 1.45 24.42
C ALA A 2 16.36 1.55 25.19
N PHE A 3 15.75 2.75 25.28
CA PHE A 3 14.45 2.94 25.93
C PHE A 3 13.33 2.13 25.26
N PHE A 4 13.09 2.36 23.97
CA PHE A 4 12.01 1.67 23.22
C PHE A 4 12.18 0.15 23.22
N LEU A 5 13.42 -0.34 23.06
CA LEU A 5 13.69 -1.77 23.10
C LEU A 5 13.38 -2.37 24.48
N LYS A 6 13.85 -1.73 25.56
CA LYS A 6 13.59 -2.17 26.94
C LYS A 6 12.09 -2.23 27.24
N HIS A 7 11.36 -1.18 26.89
CA HIS A 7 9.91 -1.11 27.12
C HIS A 7 9.14 -2.08 26.22
N GLY A 8 9.54 -2.25 24.95
CA GLY A 8 8.94 -3.21 24.02
C GLY A 8 9.12 -4.66 24.48
N ILE A 9 10.30 -5.01 25.00
CA ILE A 9 10.55 -6.33 25.61
C ILE A 9 9.66 -6.55 26.84
N ALA A 10 9.53 -5.54 27.71
CA ALA A 10 8.66 -5.64 28.88
C ALA A 10 7.19 -5.84 28.49
N GLN A 11 6.72 -5.10 27.47
CA GLN A 11 5.37 -5.27 26.91
C GLN A 11 5.18 -6.67 26.32
N PHE A 12 6.14 -7.15 25.52
CA PHE A 12 6.12 -8.50 24.95
C PHE A 12 6.01 -9.58 26.04
N ILE A 13 6.85 -9.51 27.07
CA ILE A 13 6.82 -10.46 28.19
C ILE A 13 5.46 -10.39 28.90
N SER A 14 4.93 -9.18 29.14
CA SER A 14 3.63 -9.01 29.78
C SER A 14 2.49 -9.65 28.97
N ILE A 15 2.45 -9.40 27.66
CA ILE A 15 1.46 -9.98 26.76
C ILE A 15 1.60 -11.50 26.74
N TYR A 16 2.82 -12.01 26.56
CA TYR A 16 3.09 -13.44 26.55
C TYR A 16 2.60 -14.11 27.84
N GLN A 17 2.94 -13.57 29.02
CA GLN A 17 2.49 -14.12 30.30
C GLN A 17 0.96 -14.12 30.43
N LYS A 18 0.27 -13.11 29.91
CA LYS A 18 -1.20 -13.03 29.93
C LYS A 18 -1.87 -14.08 29.04
N VAL A 19 -1.30 -14.40 27.89
CA VAL A 19 -1.97 -15.25 26.87
C VAL A 19 -1.32 -16.61 26.62
N LYS A 20 -0.16 -16.91 27.21
CA LYS A 20 0.58 -18.18 26.97
C LYS A 20 -0.21 -19.45 27.30
N SER A 21 -1.18 -19.37 28.21
CA SER A 21 -2.02 -20.50 28.62
C SER A 21 -3.33 -20.60 27.85
N ARG A 22 -3.55 -19.71 26.86
CA ARG A 22 -4.77 -19.66 26.07
C ARG A 22 -4.90 -20.91 25.21
N LYS A 23 -6.03 -21.62 25.35
CA LYS A 23 -6.34 -22.86 24.61
C LYS A 23 -7.69 -22.80 23.87
N ASP A 24 -8.44 -21.71 24.04
CA ASP A 24 -9.79 -21.48 23.52
C ASP A 24 -9.79 -20.75 22.16
N GLY A 25 -8.64 -20.69 21.48
CA GLY A 25 -8.52 -20.02 20.19
C GLY A 25 -9.20 -20.82 19.08
N ILE A 26 -10.36 -20.36 18.64
CA ILE A 26 -10.93 -20.81 17.36
C ILE A 26 -9.97 -20.38 16.25
N PHE A 27 -9.59 -21.31 15.36
CA PHE A 27 -8.75 -20.98 14.21
C PHE A 27 -9.46 -19.94 13.34
N ARG A 28 -8.81 -18.78 13.22
CA ARG A 28 -9.26 -17.62 12.46
C ARG A 28 -8.13 -17.19 11.57
N TRP A 29 -8.46 -16.76 10.38
CA TRP A 29 -7.48 -16.33 9.39
C TRP A 29 -8.11 -15.30 8.46
N GLY A 30 -7.28 -14.63 7.67
CA GLY A 30 -7.70 -13.61 6.71
C GLY A 30 -6.59 -13.45 5.68
N ASP A 31 -6.94 -12.82 4.57
CA ASP A 31 -6.00 -12.40 3.54
C ASP A 31 -5.97 -10.88 3.43
N ASP A 32 -4.81 -10.35 3.05
CA ASP A 32 -4.62 -8.94 2.79
C ASP A 32 -4.24 -8.77 1.33
N THR A 33 -4.88 -7.84 0.62
CA THR A 33 -4.60 -7.57 -0.79
C THR A 33 -4.37 -6.10 -1.02
N GLU A 34 -3.22 -5.77 -1.58
CA GLU A 34 -2.87 -4.42 -2.02
C GLU A 34 -3.31 -4.17 -3.45
N TYR A 35 -3.74 -2.94 -3.72
CA TYR A 35 -4.16 -2.48 -5.03
C TYR A 35 -3.45 -1.19 -5.40
N THR A 36 -3.01 -1.11 -6.65
CA THR A 36 -2.52 0.11 -7.28
C THR A 36 -3.65 0.74 -8.09
N ILE A 37 -3.99 1.99 -7.79
CA ILE A 37 -4.93 2.80 -8.55
C ILE A 37 -4.20 3.37 -9.76
N VAL A 38 -4.75 3.16 -10.95
CA VAL A 38 -4.19 3.65 -12.21
C VAL A 38 -5.19 4.52 -12.95
N LYS A 39 -4.67 5.45 -13.76
CA LYS A 39 -5.42 6.26 -14.71
C LYS A 39 -4.96 5.98 -16.13
N PHE A 40 -5.90 5.63 -16.98
CA PHE A 40 -5.76 5.50 -18.42
C PHE A 40 -5.97 6.86 -19.06
N ASP A 41 -5.05 7.22 -19.94
CA ASP A 41 -5.12 8.37 -20.82
C ASP A 41 -5.08 7.82 -22.26
N HIS A 42 -6.28 7.59 -22.80
CA HIS A 42 -6.45 6.94 -24.09
C HIS A 42 -5.93 7.80 -25.25
N GLU A 43 -6.01 9.13 -25.13
CA GLU A 43 -5.56 10.06 -26.16
C GLU A 43 -4.04 10.04 -26.30
N SER A 44 -3.30 10.15 -25.18
CA SER A 44 -1.83 10.11 -25.18
C SER A 44 -1.26 8.69 -25.13
N LYS A 45 -2.10 7.66 -25.07
CA LYS A 45 -1.74 6.24 -24.93
C LYS A 45 -0.85 5.97 -23.72
N LYS A 46 -1.20 6.59 -22.59
CA LYS A 46 -0.46 6.47 -21.32
C LYS A 46 -1.29 5.81 -20.23
N VAL A 47 -0.60 5.12 -19.34
CA VAL A 47 -1.14 4.66 -18.07
C VAL A 47 -0.25 5.22 -16.97
N ARG A 48 -0.85 5.78 -15.92
CA ARG A 48 -0.15 6.41 -14.79
C ARG A 48 -0.73 5.90 -13.49
N VAL A 49 0.06 5.89 -12.42
CA VAL A 49 -0.49 5.69 -11.08
C VAL A 49 -1.33 6.90 -10.69
N CYS A 50 -2.51 6.70 -10.10
CA CYS A 50 -3.43 7.78 -9.76
C CYS A 50 -3.34 8.12 -8.26
N LEU A 51 -2.94 9.35 -7.92
CA LEU A 51 -2.70 9.81 -6.56
C LEU A 51 -4.00 10.20 -5.82
N ARG A 52 -5.01 9.33 -5.87
CA ARG A 52 -6.35 9.55 -5.29
C ARG A 52 -6.64 8.69 -4.07
N ASN A 53 -5.66 7.98 -3.51
CA ASN A 53 -5.95 7.07 -2.40
C ASN A 53 -6.55 7.79 -1.18
N ASP A 54 -6.13 9.01 -0.86
CA ASP A 54 -6.65 9.78 0.27
C ASP A 54 -8.15 10.09 0.13
N GLU A 55 -8.56 10.50 -1.07
CA GLU A 55 -9.96 10.79 -1.39
C GLU A 55 -10.84 9.53 -1.27
N ILE A 56 -10.33 8.40 -1.75
CA ILE A 56 -11.02 7.11 -1.75
C ILE A 56 -11.10 6.55 -0.32
N LEU A 57 -9.99 6.53 0.41
CA LEU A 57 -9.93 6.00 1.77
C LEU A 57 -10.85 6.74 2.72
N LYS A 58 -10.92 8.07 2.65
CA LYS A 58 -11.86 8.87 3.45
C LYS A 58 -13.33 8.47 3.24
N GLN A 59 -13.71 8.15 2.00
CA GLN A 59 -15.07 7.71 1.70
C GLN A 59 -15.34 6.30 2.25
N LEU A 60 -14.37 5.40 2.13
CA LEU A 60 -14.44 4.03 2.65
C LEU A 60 -14.48 4.02 4.19
N GLU A 61 -13.69 4.87 4.84
CA GLU A 61 -13.70 5.06 6.29
C GLU A 61 -15.05 5.62 6.78
N ALA A 62 -15.62 6.59 6.07
CA ALA A 62 -16.94 7.14 6.39
C ALA A 62 -18.05 6.07 6.28
N GLU A 63 -18.03 5.25 5.21
CA GLU A 63 -18.97 4.12 5.08
C GLU A 63 -18.79 3.11 6.21
N ALA A 64 -17.53 2.82 6.58
CA ALA A 64 -17.23 1.89 7.67
C ALA A 64 -17.73 2.37 9.02
N GLN A 65 -17.62 3.67 9.30
CA GLN A 65 -18.14 4.32 10.50
C GLN A 65 -19.67 4.30 10.53
N ILE A 66 -20.34 4.61 9.42
CA ILE A 66 -21.81 4.53 9.34
C ILE A 66 -22.30 3.11 9.63
N ASN A 67 -21.65 2.09 9.06
CA ASN A 67 -21.99 0.69 9.33
C ASN A 67 -21.87 0.39 10.84
N GLU A 68 -20.81 0.85 11.50
CA GLU A 68 -20.64 0.69 12.95
C GLU A 68 -21.76 1.38 13.76
N GLU A 69 -22.11 2.62 13.41
CA GLU A 69 -23.16 3.41 14.09
C GLU A 69 -24.54 2.74 13.99
N ILE A 70 -24.84 2.06 12.89
CA ILE A 70 -26.12 1.35 12.69
C ILE A 70 -26.06 -0.14 13.12
N GLY A 71 -24.94 -0.58 13.72
CA GLY A 71 -24.75 -1.96 14.17
C GLY A 71 -24.61 -2.98 13.03
N LYS A 72 -24.28 -2.55 11.82
CA LYS A 72 -24.02 -3.39 10.66
C LYS A 72 -22.53 -3.74 10.61
N GLN A 73 -22.21 -5.01 10.39
CA GLN A 73 -20.82 -5.42 10.23
C GLN A 73 -20.22 -4.93 8.91
N ASN A 74 -19.00 -4.44 8.97
CA ASN A 74 -18.20 -4.16 7.79
C ASN A 74 -17.80 -5.50 7.13
N GLU A 75 -18.06 -5.61 5.83
CA GLU A 75 -17.75 -6.81 5.05
C GLU A 75 -16.32 -6.77 4.49
N VAL A 76 -15.76 -5.57 4.38
CA VAL A 76 -14.40 -5.26 3.93
C VAL A 76 -13.87 -4.13 4.79
N LEU A 77 -12.58 -4.21 5.14
CA LEU A 77 -11.85 -3.10 5.76
C LEU A 77 -10.76 -2.61 4.82
N TRP A 78 -10.43 -1.33 4.93
CA TRP A 78 -9.48 -0.66 4.05
C TRP A 78 -8.43 0.07 4.87
N ALA A 79 -7.20 0.04 4.38
CA ALA A 79 -6.08 0.74 5.00
C ALA A 79 -5.24 1.50 3.95
N PRO A 80 -4.59 2.61 4.33
CA PRO A 80 -3.61 3.27 3.48
C PRO A 80 -2.34 2.45 3.36
N GLU A 81 -1.70 2.55 2.20
CA GLU A 81 -0.34 2.05 1.97
C GLU A 81 0.65 3.19 1.70
N VAL A 82 1.94 2.86 1.54
CA VAL A 82 3.02 3.86 1.40
C VAL A 82 2.84 4.80 0.20
N GLY A 83 2.32 4.28 -0.93
CA GLY A 83 2.07 5.06 -2.13
C GLY A 83 0.72 5.78 -2.06
N GLY A 84 0.67 7.04 -2.48
CA GLY A 84 -0.54 7.85 -2.67
C GLY A 84 -1.50 7.30 -3.74
N TYR A 85 -1.09 6.24 -4.42
CA TYR A 85 -1.86 5.47 -5.38
C TYR A 85 -2.20 4.07 -4.90
N MET A 86 -1.88 3.72 -3.64
CA MET A 86 -2.10 2.40 -3.09
C MET A 86 -3.19 2.39 -2.02
N ILE A 87 -3.94 1.30 -1.99
CA ILE A 87 -4.90 0.96 -0.95
C ILE A 87 -4.79 -0.54 -0.64
N GLU A 88 -4.98 -0.92 0.62
CA GLU A 88 -5.00 -2.32 1.05
C GLU A 88 -6.41 -2.68 1.51
N GLY A 89 -6.91 -3.84 1.08
CA GLY A 89 -8.21 -4.36 1.46
C GLY A 89 -8.12 -5.73 2.12
N THR A 90 -8.85 -5.88 3.23
CA THR A 90 -8.92 -7.11 4.04
C THR A 90 -10.38 -7.52 4.28
N PRO A 91 -10.69 -8.78 4.64
CA PRO A 91 -12.06 -9.14 4.97
C PRO A 91 -12.47 -8.43 6.25
N GLY A 92 -13.70 -7.91 6.30
CA GLY A 92 -14.11 -7.11 7.44
C GLY A 92 -14.31 -7.91 8.74
N GLN A 93 -14.35 -9.24 8.64
CA GLN A 93 -14.22 -10.17 9.75
C GLN A 93 -13.28 -11.31 9.34
N PRO A 94 -12.53 -11.91 10.29
CA PRO A 94 -11.70 -13.07 9.98
C PRO A 94 -12.57 -14.25 9.54
N TYR A 95 -12.05 -15.02 8.60
CA TYR A 95 -12.65 -16.28 8.16
C TYR A 95 -12.66 -17.33 9.28
N GLY A 96 -13.61 -18.25 9.17
CA GLY A 96 -13.79 -19.36 10.10
C GLY A 96 -12.81 -20.52 9.86
N ALA A 97 -12.84 -21.46 10.80
CA ALA A 97 -11.93 -22.62 10.81
C ALA A 97 -12.28 -23.74 9.82
N LEU A 98 -13.48 -23.70 9.24
CA LEU A 98 -13.98 -24.78 8.38
C LEU A 98 -13.44 -24.64 6.96
N LEU A 99 -13.21 -25.76 6.28
CA LEU A 99 -12.84 -25.75 4.86
C LEU A 99 -13.87 -25.01 3.98
N ALA A 100 -15.14 -25.00 4.38
CA ALA A 100 -16.18 -24.24 3.70
C ALA A 100 -15.92 -22.71 3.69
N SER A 101 -15.14 -22.19 4.65
CA SER A 101 -14.79 -20.77 4.70
C SER A 101 -13.90 -20.32 3.53
N PHE A 102 -13.19 -21.24 2.86
CA PHE A 102 -12.43 -20.91 1.64
C PHE A 102 -13.32 -20.44 0.49
N ASN A 103 -14.58 -20.90 0.43
CA ASN A 103 -15.54 -20.48 -0.59
C ASN A 103 -15.92 -18.99 -0.49
N ASN A 104 -15.61 -18.34 0.65
CA ASN A 104 -15.92 -16.93 0.88
C ASN A 104 -14.78 -16.00 0.46
N VAL A 105 -13.57 -16.52 0.22
CA VAL A 105 -12.38 -15.70 -0.07
C VAL A 105 -12.55 -14.96 -1.40
N GLU A 106 -12.83 -15.70 -2.47
CA GLU A 106 -13.00 -15.11 -3.80
C GLU A 106 -14.19 -14.12 -3.83
N THR A 107 -15.29 -14.48 -3.19
CA THR A 107 -16.46 -13.59 -3.06
C THR A 107 -16.09 -12.28 -2.35
N ASN A 108 -15.28 -12.35 -1.29
CA ASN A 108 -14.82 -11.16 -0.59
C ASN A 108 -13.84 -10.33 -1.45
N LEU A 109 -12.90 -10.98 -2.15
CA LEU A 109 -11.99 -10.31 -3.08
C LEU A 109 -12.72 -9.59 -4.23
N ILE A 110 -13.76 -10.21 -4.79
CA ILE A 110 -14.64 -9.59 -5.78
C ILE A 110 -15.32 -8.36 -5.18
N LYS A 111 -15.84 -8.49 -3.96
CA LYS A 111 -16.50 -7.40 -3.26
C LYS A 111 -15.56 -6.22 -2.97
N ARG A 112 -14.32 -6.49 -2.56
CA ARG A 112 -13.27 -5.46 -2.43
C ARG A 112 -13.12 -4.66 -3.71
N ARG A 113 -12.97 -5.34 -4.85
CA ARG A 113 -12.84 -4.66 -6.15
C ARG A 113 -14.09 -3.85 -6.48
N GLN A 114 -15.28 -4.42 -6.33
CA GLN A 114 -16.55 -3.75 -6.60
C GLN A 114 -16.75 -2.50 -5.75
N THR A 115 -16.38 -2.53 -4.47
CA THR A 115 -16.50 -1.39 -3.57
C THR A 115 -15.63 -0.23 -4.05
N VAL A 116 -14.36 -0.48 -4.37
CA VAL A 116 -13.47 0.58 -4.87
C VAL A 116 -13.89 1.06 -6.26
N GLN A 117 -14.30 0.14 -7.15
CA GLN A 117 -14.73 0.48 -8.52
C GLN A 117 -15.82 1.56 -8.54
N LYS A 118 -16.71 1.58 -7.54
CA LYS A 118 -17.78 2.60 -7.42
C LYS A 118 -17.25 4.01 -7.12
N LEU A 119 -16.03 4.13 -6.60
CA LEU A 119 -15.38 5.39 -6.20
C LEU A 119 -14.38 5.91 -7.26
N LEU A 120 -14.05 5.06 -8.23
CA LEU A 120 -13.14 5.40 -9.32
C LEU A 120 -13.80 6.37 -10.30
N LYS A 121 -13.01 7.31 -10.82
CA LYS A 121 -13.45 8.22 -11.88
C LYS A 121 -13.37 7.52 -13.23
N GLU A 122 -13.89 8.18 -14.26
CA GLU A 122 -13.74 7.71 -15.63
C GLU A 122 -12.27 7.48 -15.99
N ASN A 123 -12.01 6.39 -16.71
CA ASN A 123 -10.69 5.95 -17.13
C ASN A 123 -9.74 5.67 -15.95
N GLU A 124 -10.26 5.28 -14.79
CA GLU A 124 -9.46 4.74 -13.68
C GLU A 124 -9.76 3.27 -13.43
N ALA A 125 -8.77 2.53 -12.93
CA ALA A 125 -8.93 1.16 -12.48
C ALA A 125 -8.05 0.87 -11.27
N ILE A 126 -8.29 -0.26 -10.61
CA ILE A 126 -7.37 -0.85 -9.64
C ILE A 126 -6.72 -2.11 -10.20
N LEU A 127 -5.43 -2.27 -9.95
CA LEU A 127 -4.65 -3.43 -10.34
C LEU A 127 -4.03 -4.08 -9.10
N SER A 128 -3.98 -5.41 -9.04
CA SER A 128 -3.31 -6.16 -7.96
C SER A 128 -1.90 -6.57 -8.38
N MET A 129 -1.12 -5.62 -8.88
CA MET A 129 0.26 -5.83 -9.32
C MET A 129 1.08 -4.58 -9.09
N SER A 130 2.41 -4.74 -9.03
CA SER A 130 3.34 -3.61 -9.06
C SER A 130 3.22 -2.86 -10.38
N PHE A 131 3.29 -1.53 -10.31
CA PHE A 131 3.24 -0.68 -11.50
C PHE A 131 4.57 -0.73 -12.27
N PRO A 132 4.62 -1.21 -13.53
CA PRO A 132 5.88 -1.48 -14.22
C PRO A 132 6.73 -0.23 -14.52
N ALA A 133 6.09 0.92 -14.76
CA ALA A 133 6.76 2.17 -15.12
C ALA A 133 6.97 3.11 -13.92
N LEU A 134 7.04 2.56 -12.70
CA LEU A 134 7.20 3.37 -11.51
C LEU A 134 8.56 4.09 -11.51
N GLY A 135 8.55 5.41 -11.31
CA GLY A 135 9.76 6.23 -11.30
C GLY A 135 10.33 6.59 -12.68
N THR A 136 9.66 6.23 -13.78
CA THR A 136 9.97 6.79 -15.11
C THR A 136 9.38 8.21 -15.24
N PRO A 137 9.79 9.04 -16.20
CA PRO A 137 9.14 10.34 -16.42
C PRO A 137 7.63 10.22 -16.59
N ASP A 138 6.87 11.16 -16.02
CA ASP A 138 5.40 11.27 -16.15
C ASP A 138 4.63 9.99 -15.72
N PHE A 139 5.14 9.24 -14.74
CA PHE A 139 4.50 7.99 -14.29
C PHE A 139 3.26 8.17 -13.39
N SER A 140 3.02 9.37 -12.86
CA SER A 140 1.93 9.65 -11.92
C SER A 140 0.89 10.61 -12.48
N PHE A 141 -0.35 10.49 -12.00
CA PHE A 141 -1.44 11.43 -12.23
C PHE A 141 -1.99 11.96 -10.89
N PRO A 142 -1.99 13.29 -10.64
CA PRO A 142 -1.37 14.32 -11.47
C PRO A 142 0.15 14.11 -11.62
N SER A 143 0.74 14.74 -12.64
CA SER A 143 2.18 14.65 -12.89
C SER A 143 2.97 15.24 -11.73
N THR A 144 4.04 14.57 -11.33
CA THR A 144 4.93 14.96 -10.22
C THR A 144 6.38 14.95 -10.68
N PHE A 145 7.25 15.65 -9.95
CA PHE A 145 8.64 15.87 -10.34
C PHE A 145 9.58 15.60 -9.18
N VAL A 146 10.73 15.00 -9.48
CA VAL A 146 11.72 14.67 -8.45
C VAL A 146 12.45 15.92 -7.98
N ASP A 147 12.66 16.03 -6.67
CA ASP A 147 13.58 17.00 -6.06
C ASP A 147 14.56 16.25 -5.16
N PRO A 148 15.68 15.74 -5.71
CA PRO A 148 16.65 14.98 -4.92
C PRO A 148 17.32 15.79 -3.80
N LYS A 149 17.28 17.12 -3.85
CA LYS A 149 17.92 17.98 -2.86
C LYS A 149 17.05 18.11 -1.61
N ASN A 150 15.74 18.29 -1.81
CA ASN A 150 14.81 18.56 -0.72
C ASN A 150 13.90 17.37 -0.34
N SER A 151 13.93 16.27 -1.09
CA SER A 151 13.10 15.09 -0.81
C SER A 151 13.53 14.28 0.42
N PHE A 152 12.56 13.59 1.03
CA PHE A 152 12.73 12.76 2.23
C PHE A 152 13.69 11.60 2.01
N GLY A 153 13.63 10.97 0.83
CA GLY A 153 14.49 9.84 0.45
C GLY A 153 15.66 10.21 -0.47
N LYS A 154 15.78 11.49 -0.89
CA LYS A 154 16.74 11.96 -1.92
C LYS A 154 16.68 11.14 -3.22
N SER A 155 15.50 10.63 -3.56
CA SER A 155 15.32 9.80 -4.74
C SER A 155 15.52 10.63 -6.00
N ILE A 156 16.14 10.01 -7.02
CA ILE A 156 16.31 10.60 -8.35
C ILE A 156 15.24 10.15 -9.35
N PHE A 157 14.37 9.22 -8.94
CA PHE A 157 13.32 8.64 -9.78
C PHE A 157 11.91 8.81 -9.20
N PHE A 158 11.79 8.94 -7.88
CA PHE A 158 10.51 8.86 -7.17
C PHE A 158 10.22 10.15 -6.37
N PRO A 159 9.26 10.98 -6.81
CA PRO A 159 8.86 12.20 -6.11
C PRO A 159 8.18 11.91 -4.76
N ASP A 160 8.36 12.78 -3.76
CA ASP A 160 7.71 12.58 -2.46
C ASP A 160 6.20 12.83 -2.53
N GLU A 161 5.72 13.59 -3.50
CA GLU A 161 4.30 13.84 -3.79
C GLU A 161 3.54 12.55 -4.10
N VAL A 162 4.25 11.53 -4.57
CA VAL A 162 3.71 10.21 -4.86
C VAL A 162 3.51 9.38 -3.59
N LEU A 163 4.14 9.74 -2.47
CA LEU A 163 3.93 9.09 -1.17
C LEU A 163 2.61 9.52 -0.55
N TYR A 164 1.93 8.60 0.13
CA TYR A 164 0.70 8.91 0.83
C TYR A 164 0.93 9.95 1.94
N ARG A 165 0.19 11.06 1.87
CA ARG A 165 0.34 12.21 2.77
C ARG A 165 -0.61 12.20 3.97
N GLY A 166 -1.66 11.37 3.95
CA GLY A 166 -2.64 11.33 5.05
C GLY A 166 -2.12 10.66 6.32
N ASN A 167 -0.96 9.98 6.26
CA ASN A 167 -0.31 9.42 7.45
C ASN A 167 1.18 9.80 7.53
N PRO A 168 1.61 10.57 8.55
CA PRO A 168 3.00 11.02 8.68
C PRO A 168 4.01 9.88 8.93
N ARG A 169 3.55 8.66 9.25
CA ARG A 169 4.42 7.49 9.46
C ARG A 169 5.31 7.22 8.25
N TYR A 170 4.76 7.34 7.04
CA TYR A 170 5.46 6.99 5.82
C TYR A 170 6.61 7.94 5.54
N LEU A 171 6.35 9.26 5.60
CA LEU A 171 7.38 10.27 5.38
C LEU A 171 8.48 10.20 6.44
N THR A 172 8.09 9.95 7.69
CA THR A 172 9.02 9.79 8.82
C THR A 172 9.92 8.56 8.64
N LEU A 173 9.38 7.47 8.08
CA LEU A 173 10.13 6.25 7.80
C LEU A 173 11.26 6.51 6.79
N PHE A 174 10.96 7.16 5.65
CA PHE A 174 11.99 7.49 4.65
C PHE A 174 13.09 8.39 5.22
N LYS A 175 12.72 9.47 5.92
CA LYS A 175 13.69 10.35 6.58
C LYS A 175 14.57 9.59 7.58
N SER A 176 13.97 8.74 8.40
CA SER A 176 14.67 8.01 9.46
C SER A 176 15.63 6.96 8.88
N ILE A 177 15.23 6.25 7.83
CA ILE A 177 16.10 5.29 7.13
C ILE A 177 17.30 6.02 6.53
N LEU A 178 17.07 7.11 5.80
CA LEU A 178 18.15 7.89 5.19
C LEU A 178 19.10 8.45 6.25
N ALA A 179 18.57 9.07 7.32
CA ALA A 179 19.38 9.64 8.39
C ALA A 179 20.19 8.58 9.15
N ARG A 180 19.59 7.40 9.41
CA ARG A 180 20.28 6.30 10.09
C ARG A 180 21.36 5.67 9.21
N ARG A 181 21.07 5.48 7.92
CA ARG A 181 21.99 4.83 6.98
C ARG A 181 23.14 5.76 6.58
N GLY A 182 22.90 7.07 6.54
CA GLY A 182 23.86 8.08 6.06
C GLY A 182 23.90 8.24 4.54
N GLU A 183 23.21 7.36 3.81
CA GLU A 183 23.13 7.32 2.36
C GLU A 183 21.76 6.78 1.92
N LYS A 184 21.44 6.95 0.64
CA LYS A 184 20.18 6.48 0.06
C LYS A 184 20.13 4.95 0.10
N ALA A 185 18.92 4.41 0.20
CA ALA A 185 18.73 3.00 -0.09
C ALA A 185 19.07 2.74 -1.58
N GLU A 186 19.86 1.70 -1.82
CA GLU A 186 20.28 1.30 -3.16
C GLU A 186 19.84 -0.16 -3.38
N ILE A 187 19.11 -0.39 -4.47
CA ILE A 187 18.59 -1.70 -4.86
C ILE A 187 18.95 -1.90 -6.33
N ASN A 188 19.94 -2.76 -6.58
CA ASN A 188 20.38 -3.10 -7.92
C ASN A 188 19.72 -4.40 -8.38
N ILE A 189 18.90 -4.31 -9.43
CA ILE A 189 18.18 -5.45 -10.00
C ILE A 189 18.87 -5.85 -11.31
N PRO A 190 19.13 -7.15 -11.55
CA PRO A 190 19.67 -7.61 -12.83
C PRO A 190 18.77 -7.20 -14.00
N ILE A 191 19.34 -6.48 -14.96
CA ILE A 191 18.63 -6.07 -16.18
C ILE A 191 18.59 -7.23 -17.16
N PHE A 192 17.43 -7.45 -17.80
CA PHE A 192 17.28 -8.39 -18.90
C PHE A 192 18.12 -7.92 -20.10
N LYS A 193 19.02 -8.79 -20.57
CA LYS A 193 19.93 -8.49 -21.69
C LYS A 193 19.34 -9.02 -22.99
N ASP A 194 18.67 -8.15 -23.73
CA ASP A 194 18.25 -8.38 -25.10
C ASP A 194 19.36 -7.92 -26.08
N GLU A 195 19.21 -8.19 -27.37
CA GLU A 195 20.17 -7.84 -28.44
C GLU A 195 20.53 -6.34 -28.45
N LYS A 196 19.59 -5.47 -28.04
CA LYS A 196 19.75 -4.02 -28.03
C LYS A 196 19.85 -3.40 -26.63
N THR A 197 19.94 -4.21 -25.57
CA THR A 197 20.17 -3.68 -24.21
C THR A 197 21.59 -3.11 -24.13
N SER A 198 21.72 -1.85 -23.71
CA SER A 198 23.02 -1.18 -23.56
C SER A 198 23.89 -1.86 -22.49
N ASN A 199 25.21 -1.82 -22.70
CA ASN A 199 26.20 -2.34 -21.76
C ASN A 199 27.41 -1.36 -21.67
N PRO A 200 27.58 -0.60 -20.58
CA PRO A 200 26.76 -0.64 -19.37
C PRO A 200 25.33 -0.12 -19.62
N PHE A 201 24.37 -0.66 -18.87
CA PHE A 201 23.01 -0.15 -18.90
C PHE A 201 22.99 1.22 -18.21
N ILE A 202 22.58 2.25 -18.95
CA ILE A 202 22.47 3.62 -18.45
C ILE A 202 21.02 4.05 -18.62
N VAL A 203 20.39 4.45 -17.51
CA VAL A 203 19.06 5.06 -17.54
C VAL A 203 19.22 6.50 -18.01
N SER A 204 18.75 6.80 -19.22
CA SER A 204 18.65 8.17 -19.75
C SER A 204 17.19 8.56 -19.89
N PHE A 205 16.79 9.63 -19.20
CA PHE A 205 15.48 10.25 -19.34
C PHE A 205 15.65 11.74 -19.63
#